data_AF-A0A951K866-F1
#
_entry.id   AF-A0A951K866-F1
#
_cell.length_a   1.000
_cell.length_b   1.000
_cell.length_c   1.000
_cell.angle_alpha   90.00
_cell.angle_beta   90.00
_cell.angle_gamma   90.00
#
_symmetry.space_group_name_H-M   'P 1'
#
loop_
_entity.id
_entity.type
_entity.pdbx_description
1 polymer ?
#
loop_
_entity_poly.entity_id
_entity_poly.type
_entity_poly.pdbx_seq_one_letter_code
_entity_poly.pdbx_strand_id
1 'polypeptide(L)'
;LHLLAAGLWAGGILALATIRPPRGWRDEPARTLLARFSPVAVWGFVATVGFGTIRGAQELAGLGDLAATSYGRVLVGKVAAVALMLPLSLRAWRRRDARPRVEGSLAVVVIVAAAVLAAYPVPPRRAAEDAHAQTPVAAPSLPRAGDLTFGGDTGDVLVGLTLRPGRPGRTDVYVHLLPPGGEEDAAVLSAELVAGDRTLPLEMCGPTCRRATPTIEDGQVLQVRVAGVEDAPARFALPDLPAPDGQPLVDRLNQRMARVNTFRYDEVLGPADPPLRSTAEIVAPDRIDFTILTLDRQTIRIGDLFYRRDGDEPWDIEKGPPVEVPSYIWDYPDKVAHSIVGTDRVDGVDTTIVSVFVDHASGPIWYRLWVDDDGLVRRAEMRTRGHFMDHHYADFGAPITIDPPVPAATSSPERAADRQARRS
;
A
#
# COMPACT_ATOMS: atom_id res chain seq x y z
N LEU A 1 3.18 -16.10 -8.50
CA LEU A 1 3.87 -17.19 -9.27
C LEU A 1 4.97 -17.91 -8.47
N HIS A 2 5.97 -17.22 -7.89
CA HIS A 2 7.02 -17.83 -7.06
C HIS A 2 6.47 -18.70 -5.91
N LEU A 3 5.50 -18.20 -5.14
CA LEU A 3 4.89 -18.94 -4.03
C LEU A 3 4.08 -20.16 -4.48
N LEU A 4 3.40 -20.08 -5.62
CA LEU A 4 2.68 -21.22 -6.21
C LEU A 4 3.64 -22.32 -6.67
N ALA A 5 4.75 -21.96 -7.33
CA ALA A 5 5.78 -22.90 -7.74
C ALA A 5 6.50 -23.54 -6.54
N ALA A 6 6.78 -22.74 -5.50
CA ALA A 6 7.37 -23.21 -4.24
C ALA A 6 6.42 -24.16 -3.50
N GLY A 7 5.14 -23.81 -3.43
CA GLY A 7 4.10 -24.63 -2.79
C GLY A 7 3.92 -25.97 -3.49
N LEU A 8 3.88 -26.00 -4.83
CA LEU A 8 3.76 -27.23 -5.60
C LEU A 8 4.99 -28.14 -5.42
N TRP A 9 6.19 -27.55 -5.38
CA TRP A 9 7.44 -28.27 -5.16
C TRP A 9 7.57 -28.84 -3.74
N ALA A 10 7.40 -28.00 -2.72
CA ALA A 10 7.54 -28.40 -1.32
C ALA A 10 6.41 -29.35 -0.89
N GLY A 11 5.17 -29.06 -1.31
CA GLY A 11 4.00 -29.89 -1.03
C GLY A 11 4.11 -31.28 -1.65
N GLY A 12 4.63 -31.39 -2.87
CA GLY A 12 4.85 -32.69 -3.51
C GLY A 12 5.97 -33.51 -2.86
N ILE A 13 7.06 -32.87 -2.42
CA ILE A 13 8.13 -33.56 -1.65
C ILE A 13 7.61 -34.02 -0.29
N LEU A 14 6.82 -33.19 0.41
CA LEU A 14 6.22 -33.54 1.69
C LEU A 14 5.22 -34.69 1.55
N ALA A 15 4.38 -34.67 0.52
CA ALA A 15 3.47 -35.76 0.20
C ALA A 15 4.24 -37.06 -0.05
N LEU A 16 5.33 -37.04 -0.83
CA LEU A 16 6.19 -38.21 -1.01
C LEU A 16 6.85 -38.66 0.30
N ALA A 17 7.31 -37.74 1.15
CA ALA A 17 7.95 -38.09 2.42
C ALA A 17 6.98 -38.75 3.44
N THR A 18 5.67 -38.45 3.33
CA THR A 18 4.64 -39.03 4.20
C THR A 18 4.11 -40.38 3.70
N ILE A 19 4.24 -40.67 2.40
CA ILE A 19 3.88 -41.97 1.83
C ILE A 19 4.88 -43.03 2.30
N ARG A 20 4.37 -44.14 2.84
CA ARG A 20 5.17 -45.32 3.22
C ARG A 20 4.81 -46.50 2.31
N PRO A 21 5.53 -46.71 1.20
CA PRO A 21 5.26 -47.83 0.32
C PRO A 21 5.44 -49.15 1.09
N PRO A 22 4.49 -50.09 1.03
CA PRO A 22 4.54 -51.34 1.82
C PRO A 22 5.80 -52.18 1.60
N ARG A 23 6.42 -52.07 0.41
CA ARG A 23 7.67 -52.76 0.01
C ARG A 23 8.87 -51.80 -0.15
N GLY A 24 8.72 -50.56 0.31
CA GLY A 24 9.73 -49.52 0.20
C GLY A 24 9.85 -48.89 -1.19
N TRP A 25 10.65 -47.83 -1.28
CA TRP A 25 10.82 -46.99 -2.49
C TRP A 25 11.51 -47.68 -3.68
N ARG A 26 11.94 -48.94 -3.51
CA ARG A 26 12.55 -49.75 -4.55
C ARG A 26 11.54 -50.53 -5.38
N ASP A 27 10.28 -50.57 -4.93
CA ASP A 27 9.20 -51.28 -5.62
C ASP A 27 8.73 -50.52 -6.88
N GLU A 28 8.30 -51.26 -7.89
CA GLU A 28 7.96 -50.75 -9.22
C GLU A 28 6.88 -49.65 -9.22
N PRO A 29 5.82 -49.73 -8.39
CA PRO A 29 4.83 -48.66 -8.26
C PRO A 29 5.41 -47.37 -7.66
N ALA A 30 6.29 -47.50 -6.66
CA ALA A 30 6.92 -46.36 -6.00
C ALA A 30 7.91 -45.64 -6.93
N ARG A 31 8.65 -46.38 -7.76
CA ARG A 31 9.53 -45.80 -8.79
C ARG A 31 8.75 -45.07 -9.89
N THR A 32 7.60 -45.60 -10.30
CA THR A 32 6.72 -44.94 -11.29
C THR A 32 6.22 -43.59 -10.76
N LEU A 33 5.91 -43.53 -9.46
CA LEU A 33 5.45 -42.32 -8.80
C LEU A 33 6.57 -41.27 -8.68
N LEU A 34 7.80 -41.69 -8.34
CA LEU A 34 9.00 -40.85 -8.36
C LEU A 34 9.33 -40.35 -9.79
N ALA A 35 9.22 -41.20 -10.80
CA ALA A 35 9.50 -40.84 -12.19
C ALA A 35 8.52 -39.80 -12.74
N ARG A 36 7.24 -39.85 -12.32
CA ARG A 36 6.21 -38.86 -12.71
C ARG A 36 6.37 -37.53 -11.99
N PHE A 37 6.77 -37.55 -10.72
CA PHE A 37 6.96 -36.35 -9.93
C PHE A 37 8.29 -35.63 -10.24
N SER A 38 9.32 -36.36 -10.66
CA SER A 38 10.67 -35.79 -10.88
C SER A 38 10.69 -34.60 -11.85
N PRO A 39 10.02 -34.63 -13.03
CA PRO A 39 9.98 -33.48 -13.93
C PRO A 39 9.28 -32.27 -13.31
N VAL A 40 8.17 -32.50 -12.59
CA VAL A 40 7.40 -31.44 -11.91
C VAL A 40 8.23 -30.81 -10.79
N ALA A 41 8.96 -31.63 -10.03
CA ALA A 41 9.85 -31.17 -8.99
C ALA A 41 11.01 -30.33 -9.55
N VAL A 42 11.62 -30.77 -10.65
CA VAL A 42 12.72 -30.02 -11.29
C VAL A 42 12.22 -28.69 -11.85
N TRP A 43 11.10 -28.67 -12.59
CA TRP A 43 10.56 -27.43 -13.15
C TRP A 43 10.01 -26.49 -12.09
N GLY A 44 9.36 -27.02 -11.04
CA GLY A 44 8.90 -26.23 -9.90
C GLY A 44 10.05 -25.58 -9.14
N PHE A 45 11.15 -26.31 -8.93
CA PHE A 45 12.36 -25.76 -8.34
C PHE A 45 13.01 -24.69 -9.22
N VAL A 46 13.18 -24.96 -10.52
CA VAL A 46 13.77 -24.00 -11.47
C VAL A 46 12.94 -22.72 -11.57
N ALA A 47 11.62 -22.83 -11.63
CA ALA A 47 10.72 -21.67 -11.63
C ALA A 47 10.81 -20.91 -10.29
N THR A 48 10.84 -21.61 -9.16
CA THR A 48 10.94 -20.99 -7.83
C THR A 48 12.26 -20.23 -7.69
N VAL A 49 13.39 -20.84 -8.06
CA VAL A 49 14.70 -20.18 -8.05
C VAL A 49 14.70 -19.03 -9.06
N GLY A 50 14.29 -19.24 -10.31
CA GLY A 50 14.28 -18.22 -11.35
C GLY A 50 13.46 -16.98 -10.99
N PHE A 51 12.18 -17.15 -10.65
CA PHE A 51 11.32 -16.04 -10.25
C PHE A 51 11.75 -15.41 -8.91
N GLY A 52 12.31 -16.19 -8.00
CA GLY A 52 12.88 -15.67 -6.74
C GLY A 52 14.14 -14.83 -6.96
N THR A 53 14.97 -15.22 -7.92
CA THR A 53 16.20 -14.49 -8.28
C THR A 53 15.89 -13.21 -9.06
N ILE A 54 14.93 -13.25 -9.98
CA ILE A 54 14.45 -12.06 -10.72
C ILE A 54 13.85 -11.03 -9.76
N ARG A 55 12.98 -11.47 -8.84
CA ARG A 55 12.41 -10.60 -7.81
C ARG A 55 13.49 -10.04 -6.89
N GLY A 56 14.45 -10.87 -6.46
CA GLY A 56 15.60 -10.43 -5.66
C GLY A 56 16.52 -9.45 -6.40
N ALA A 57 16.70 -9.60 -7.71
CA ALA A 57 17.53 -8.73 -8.54
C ALA A 57 16.85 -7.37 -8.84
N GLN A 58 15.53 -7.36 -8.97
CA GLN A 58 14.74 -6.12 -9.09
C GLN A 58 14.68 -5.31 -7.77
N GLU A 59 15.01 -5.97 -6.65
CA GLU A 59 15.00 -5.39 -5.31
C GLU A 59 16.39 -4.91 -4.81
N LEU A 60 17.50 -5.23 -5.50
CA LEU A 60 18.87 -4.84 -5.14
C LEU A 60 19.42 -3.75 -6.07
N ALA A 61 19.94 -2.65 -5.52
CA ALA A 61 20.51 -1.53 -6.29
C ALA A 61 22.02 -1.71 -6.64
N GLY A 62 22.67 -2.79 -6.18
CA GLY A 62 24.05 -3.13 -6.54
C GLY A 62 24.63 -4.34 -5.78
N LEU A 63 25.77 -4.87 -6.26
CA LEU A 63 26.42 -6.06 -5.68
C LEU A 63 27.05 -5.81 -4.28
N GLY A 64 27.27 -4.56 -3.90
CA GLY A 64 27.85 -4.17 -2.60
C GLY A 64 26.91 -4.40 -1.40
N ASP A 65 25.59 -4.40 -1.62
CA ASP A 65 24.57 -4.54 -0.58
C ASP A 65 24.44 -5.98 -0.04
N LEU A 66 24.99 -6.96 -0.77
CA LEU A 66 24.91 -8.38 -0.42
C LEU A 66 25.72 -8.74 0.83
N ALA A 67 26.81 -8.03 1.10
CA ALA A 67 27.67 -8.30 2.27
C ALA A 67 27.45 -7.33 3.43
N ALA A 68 27.07 -6.09 3.14
CA ALA A 68 26.95 -5.03 4.14
C ALA A 68 25.63 -5.10 4.95
N THR A 69 24.54 -5.60 4.37
CA THR A 69 23.21 -5.56 4.99
C THR A 69 22.84 -6.90 5.66
N SER A 70 22.04 -6.87 6.74
CA SER A 70 21.50 -8.08 7.37
C SER A 70 20.60 -8.88 6.41
N TYR A 71 19.86 -8.19 5.55
CA TYR A 71 19.06 -8.79 4.46
C TYR A 71 19.93 -9.39 3.35
N GLY A 72 20.96 -8.70 2.89
CA GLY A 72 21.93 -9.21 1.92
C GLY A 72 22.60 -10.48 2.46
N ARG A 73 23.02 -10.50 3.72
CA ARG A 73 23.55 -11.69 4.40
C ARG A 73 22.52 -12.82 4.50
N VAL A 74 21.25 -12.49 4.73
CA VAL A 74 20.13 -13.45 4.76
C VAL A 74 19.83 -14.00 3.37
N LEU A 75 19.83 -13.17 2.33
CA LEU A 75 19.62 -13.56 0.94
C LEU A 75 20.78 -14.42 0.44
N VAL A 76 22.02 -14.03 0.75
CA VAL A 76 23.22 -14.84 0.52
C VAL A 76 23.11 -16.16 1.29
N GLY A 77 22.63 -16.15 2.54
CA GLY A 77 22.35 -17.35 3.32
C GLY A 77 21.30 -18.26 2.67
N LYS A 78 20.23 -17.68 2.12
CA LYS A 78 19.16 -18.39 1.40
C LYS A 78 19.68 -18.99 0.09
N VAL A 79 20.43 -18.22 -0.70
CA VAL A 79 21.08 -18.67 -1.93
C VAL A 79 22.12 -19.76 -1.63
N ALA A 80 22.92 -19.59 -0.58
CA ALA A 80 23.90 -20.59 -0.14
C ALA A 80 23.23 -21.88 0.35
N ALA A 81 22.11 -21.80 1.08
CA ALA A 81 21.33 -22.96 1.51
C ALA A 81 20.74 -23.72 0.31
N VAL A 82 20.16 -23.02 -0.66
CA VAL A 82 19.68 -23.60 -1.92
C VAL A 82 20.84 -24.21 -2.72
N ALA A 83 21.98 -23.54 -2.79
CA ALA A 83 23.17 -24.04 -3.47
C ALA A 83 23.75 -25.28 -2.76
N LEU A 84 23.67 -25.38 -1.43
CA LEU A 84 24.14 -26.51 -0.63
C LEU A 84 23.20 -27.73 -0.73
N MET A 85 21.91 -27.52 -1.02
CA MET A 85 20.97 -28.62 -1.27
C MET A 85 21.37 -29.47 -2.49
N LEU A 86 21.94 -28.87 -3.54
CA LEU A 86 22.39 -29.58 -4.75
C LEU A 86 23.49 -30.64 -4.46
N PRO A 87 24.64 -30.31 -3.86
CA PRO A 87 25.69 -31.29 -3.56
C PRO A 87 25.28 -32.26 -2.47
N LEU A 88 24.41 -31.87 -1.51
CA LEU A 88 23.87 -32.81 -0.51
C LEU A 88 22.94 -33.85 -1.15
N SER A 89 22.06 -33.42 -2.06
CA SER A 89 21.19 -34.31 -2.82
C SER A 89 22.00 -35.26 -3.73
N LEU A 90 23.06 -34.74 -4.37
CA LEU A 90 24.00 -35.54 -5.18
C LEU A 90 24.80 -36.54 -4.32
N ARG A 91 25.23 -36.14 -3.12
CA ARG A 91 25.98 -36.99 -2.19
C ARG A 91 25.10 -38.08 -1.59
N ALA A 92 23.86 -37.78 -1.24
CA ALA A 92 22.89 -38.76 -0.79
C ALA A 92 22.55 -39.77 -1.89
N TRP A 93 22.36 -39.29 -3.12
CA TRP A 93 22.17 -40.14 -4.30
C TRP A 93 23.37 -41.05 -4.58
N ARG A 94 24.60 -40.52 -4.48
CA ARG A 94 25.84 -41.31 -4.69
C ARG A 94 26.14 -42.31 -3.58
N ARG A 95 25.79 -42.00 -2.32
CA ARG A 95 26.12 -42.89 -1.19
C ARG A 95 25.15 -44.04 -0.99
N ARG A 96 24.02 -44.12 -1.71
CA ARG A 96 23.01 -45.22 -1.66
C ARG A 96 22.47 -45.61 -0.26
N ASP A 97 22.95 -44.98 0.81
CA ASP A 97 22.50 -45.06 2.20
C ASP A 97 21.71 -43.79 2.53
N ALA A 98 20.51 -43.68 1.95
CA ALA A 98 19.52 -42.74 2.45
C ALA A 98 19.02 -43.31 3.78
N ARG A 99 19.57 -42.85 4.91
CA ARG A 99 18.87 -42.95 6.20
C ARG A 99 17.81 -41.85 6.21
N PRO A 100 16.53 -42.15 5.94
CA PRO A 100 15.49 -41.15 5.62
C PRO A 100 15.20 -40.17 6.76
N ARG A 101 15.70 -40.44 7.96
CA ARG A 101 15.47 -39.62 9.16
C ARG A 101 16.32 -38.36 9.22
N VAL A 102 17.52 -38.35 8.62
CA VAL A 102 18.43 -37.18 8.69
C VAL A 102 18.18 -36.21 7.53
N GLU A 103 17.86 -36.72 6.34
CA GLU A 103 17.48 -35.87 5.19
C GLU A 103 16.11 -35.22 5.35
N GLY A 104 15.13 -35.96 5.90
CA GLY A 104 13.81 -35.39 6.20
C GLY A 104 13.87 -34.26 7.21
N SER A 105 14.67 -34.40 8.27
CA SER A 105 14.88 -33.31 9.24
C SER A 105 15.59 -32.11 8.62
N LEU A 106 16.54 -32.31 7.72
CA LEU A 106 17.24 -31.21 7.06
C LEU A 106 16.31 -30.46 6.08
N ALA A 107 15.48 -31.18 5.32
CA ALA A 107 14.48 -30.59 4.44
C ALA A 107 13.42 -29.80 5.23
N VAL A 108 12.95 -30.34 6.37
CA VAL A 108 12.02 -29.62 7.27
C VAL A 108 12.68 -28.39 7.87
N VAL A 109 13.95 -28.47 8.31
CA VAL A 109 14.68 -27.31 8.82
C VAL A 109 14.86 -26.25 7.73
N VAL A 110 15.12 -26.64 6.49
CA VAL A 110 15.23 -25.68 5.37
C VAL A 110 13.87 -25.07 5.01
N ILE A 111 12.77 -25.83 5.05
CA ILE A 111 11.41 -25.33 4.81
C ILE A 111 10.98 -24.38 5.94
N VAL A 112 11.23 -24.75 7.20
CA VAL A 112 10.96 -23.90 8.36
C VAL A 112 11.83 -22.66 8.33
N ALA A 113 13.12 -22.77 8.02
CA ALA A 113 14.01 -21.62 7.87
C ALA A 113 13.56 -20.73 6.71
N ALA A 114 13.16 -21.28 5.57
CA ALA A 114 12.63 -20.53 4.43
C ALA A 114 11.28 -19.86 4.73
N ALA A 115 10.42 -20.51 5.52
CA ALA A 115 9.13 -19.97 5.97
C ALA A 115 9.32 -18.84 7.01
N VAL A 116 10.22 -19.04 7.98
CA VAL A 116 10.61 -18.01 8.96
C VAL A 116 11.28 -16.82 8.27
N LEU A 117 12.09 -17.07 7.24
CA LEU A 117 12.71 -16.03 6.41
C LEU A 117 11.70 -15.31 5.50
N ALA A 118 10.65 -15.99 5.05
CA ALA A 118 9.53 -15.37 4.33
C ALA A 118 8.60 -14.58 5.26
N ALA A 119 8.58 -14.91 6.55
CA ALA A 119 7.80 -14.26 7.60
C ALA A 119 8.56 -13.15 8.35
N TYR A 120 9.81 -12.86 7.99
CA TYR A 120 10.57 -11.76 8.59
C TYR A 120 10.04 -10.40 8.09
N PRO A 121 9.86 -9.39 8.97
CA PRO A 121 9.14 -8.19 8.61
C PRO A 121 10.00 -7.27 7.73
N VAL A 122 9.33 -6.73 6.70
CA VAL A 122 9.65 -5.58 5.86
C VAL A 122 11.01 -5.63 5.11
N PRO A 123 11.01 -5.61 3.75
CA PRO A 123 12.24 -5.51 2.96
C PRO A 123 13.08 -4.29 3.36
N PRO A 124 14.42 -4.40 3.37
CA PRO A 124 15.32 -3.33 3.78
C PRO A 124 15.29 -2.11 2.85
N ARG A 125 14.62 -2.12 1.69
CA ARG A 125 14.41 -0.89 0.91
C ARG A 125 13.68 0.16 1.76
N ARG A 126 12.65 -0.25 2.52
CA ARG A 126 11.95 0.65 3.45
C ARG A 126 12.83 1.05 4.64
N ALA A 127 13.53 0.08 5.25
CA ALA A 127 14.40 0.35 6.40
C ALA A 127 15.72 1.09 6.06
N ALA A 128 16.19 1.05 4.81
CA ALA A 128 17.37 1.77 4.33
C ALA A 128 17.02 3.14 3.74
N GLU A 129 15.81 3.31 3.19
CA GLU A 129 15.17 4.62 3.01
C GLU A 129 15.08 5.36 4.36
N ASP A 130 14.66 4.66 5.43
CA ASP A 130 14.61 5.21 6.80
C ASP A 130 15.98 5.55 7.40
N ALA A 131 17.05 4.84 7.01
CA ALA A 131 18.40 5.01 7.57
C ALA A 131 19.27 6.02 6.80
N HIS A 132 19.09 6.17 5.48
CA HIS A 132 19.77 7.21 4.69
C HIS A 132 19.12 8.60 4.85
N ALA A 133 17.94 8.69 5.47
CA ALA A 133 17.31 9.95 5.87
C ALA A 133 18.06 10.70 7.01
N GLN A 134 19.17 10.17 7.53
CA GLN A 134 19.91 10.77 8.65
C GLN A 134 21.09 11.66 8.24
N THR A 135 20.91 12.45 7.19
CA THR A 135 21.52 13.78 7.11
C THR A 135 20.49 14.73 6.50
N PRO A 136 19.76 15.53 7.30
CA PRO A 136 18.73 16.41 6.77
C PRO A 136 19.41 17.57 6.02
N VAL A 137 19.68 17.38 4.72
CA VAL A 137 19.56 18.49 3.80
C VAL A 137 18.07 18.73 3.70
N ALA A 138 17.56 19.71 4.44
CA ALA A 138 16.14 20.04 4.45
C ALA A 138 15.66 20.19 2.99
N ALA A 139 14.84 19.25 2.52
CA ALA A 139 14.33 19.26 1.16
C ALA A 139 13.62 20.60 0.93
N PRO A 140 14.13 21.48 0.04
CA PRO A 140 13.71 22.88 0.02
C PRO A 140 12.22 23.07 -0.24
N SER A 141 11.62 22.12 -0.97
CA SER A 141 10.21 22.10 -1.36
C SER A 141 9.26 21.57 -0.29
N LEU A 142 9.76 20.89 0.75
CA LEU A 142 8.86 20.38 1.79
C LEU A 142 8.31 21.53 2.66
N PRO A 143 7.00 21.52 2.96
CA PRO A 143 6.36 22.53 3.79
C PRO A 143 6.92 22.59 5.20
N ARG A 144 6.90 23.78 5.78
CA ARG A 144 7.28 24.08 7.16
C ARG A 144 6.18 24.88 7.84
N ALA A 145 6.27 25.01 9.16
CA ALA A 145 5.37 25.88 9.90
C ALA A 145 5.41 27.32 9.34
N GLY A 146 4.22 27.88 9.05
CA GLY A 146 4.04 29.22 8.47
C GLY A 146 4.05 29.28 6.94
N ASP A 147 4.33 28.17 6.24
CA ASP A 147 4.12 28.10 4.80
C ASP A 147 2.62 27.91 4.49
N LEU A 148 2.20 28.37 3.31
CA LEU A 148 0.93 28.00 2.69
C LEU A 148 1.20 26.87 1.69
N THR A 149 0.56 25.72 1.85
CA THR A 149 0.83 24.55 0.99
C THR A 149 -0.44 23.84 0.54
N PHE A 150 -0.34 23.15 -0.60
CA PHE A 150 -1.42 22.38 -1.20
C PHE A 150 -0.87 21.09 -1.81
N GLY A 151 -1.63 20.01 -1.68
CA GLY A 151 -1.46 18.80 -2.48
C GLY A 151 -2.38 18.80 -3.70
N GLY A 152 -1.89 18.20 -4.77
CA GLY A 152 -2.62 17.92 -6.00
C GLY A 152 -1.87 16.87 -6.82
N ASP A 153 -2.33 16.68 -8.05
CA ASP A 153 -1.80 15.67 -8.95
C ASP A 153 -2.01 16.09 -10.42
N THR A 154 -1.21 15.50 -11.30
CA THR A 154 -1.37 15.55 -12.75
C THR A 154 -1.00 14.18 -13.30
N GLY A 155 -1.99 13.45 -13.82
CA GLY A 155 -1.82 12.04 -14.12
C GLY A 155 -1.51 11.24 -12.86
N ASP A 156 -0.39 10.52 -12.86
CA ASP A 156 0.11 9.75 -11.71
C ASP A 156 1.16 10.50 -10.87
N VAL A 157 1.50 11.74 -11.25
CA VAL A 157 2.54 12.54 -10.61
C VAL A 157 1.94 13.33 -9.44
N LEU A 158 2.48 13.10 -8.24
CA LEU A 158 2.18 13.94 -7.07
C LEU A 158 2.73 15.35 -7.30
N VAL A 159 1.89 16.36 -7.06
CA VAL A 159 2.28 17.78 -7.09
C VAL A 159 1.99 18.41 -5.73
N GLY A 160 3.03 18.70 -4.95
CA GLY A 160 2.96 19.57 -3.79
C GLY A 160 3.32 21.01 -4.17
N LEU A 161 2.51 22.00 -3.82
CA LEU A 161 2.79 23.41 -4.07
C LEU A 161 2.89 24.16 -2.74
N THR A 162 3.96 24.94 -2.55
CA THR A 162 4.25 25.65 -1.29
C THR A 162 4.66 27.10 -1.57
N LEU A 163 3.96 28.06 -0.97
CA LEU A 163 4.29 29.49 -0.98
C LEU A 163 5.05 29.85 0.29
N ARG A 164 6.21 30.49 0.13
CA ARG A 164 7.07 30.94 1.23
C ARG A 164 7.60 32.36 0.98
N PRO A 165 7.08 33.38 1.68
CA PRO A 165 5.94 33.34 2.61
C PRO A 165 4.58 33.20 1.91
N GLY A 166 3.58 32.65 2.60
CA GLY A 166 2.18 32.62 2.14
C GLY A 166 1.47 33.98 2.21
N ARG A 167 1.99 34.99 1.53
CA ARG A 167 1.52 36.39 1.52
C ARG A 167 1.50 36.96 0.10
N PRO A 168 0.72 38.03 -0.16
CA PRO A 168 0.75 38.71 -1.45
C PRO A 168 2.12 39.27 -1.80
N GLY A 169 2.37 39.46 -3.10
CA GLY A 169 3.60 40.05 -3.61
C GLY A 169 4.64 39.00 -4.02
N ARG A 170 5.91 39.42 -4.03
CA ARG A 170 7.01 38.56 -4.48
C ARG A 170 7.27 37.46 -3.45
N THR A 171 6.99 36.21 -3.81
CA THR A 171 7.13 35.04 -2.92
C THR A 171 7.81 33.89 -3.63
N ASP A 172 8.49 33.02 -2.88
CA ASP A 172 9.03 31.78 -3.42
C ASP A 172 7.92 30.74 -3.51
N VAL A 173 7.70 30.23 -4.71
CA VAL A 173 6.84 29.09 -4.97
C VAL A 173 7.73 27.88 -5.18
N TYR A 174 7.63 26.92 -4.28
CA TYR A 174 8.24 25.60 -4.41
C TYR A 174 7.19 24.62 -4.91
N VAL A 175 7.59 23.78 -5.86
CA VAL A 175 6.79 22.70 -6.41
C VAL A 175 7.55 21.39 -6.15
N HIS A 176 6.92 20.48 -5.42
CA HIS A 176 7.38 19.13 -5.18
C HIS A 176 6.74 18.21 -6.22
N LEU A 177 7.55 17.57 -7.06
CA LEU A 177 7.10 16.59 -8.05
C LEU A 177 7.59 15.21 -7.64
N LEU A 178 6.67 14.24 -7.56
CA LEU A 178 7.03 12.88 -7.20
C LEU A 178 6.16 11.85 -7.97
N PRO A 179 6.65 11.30 -9.09
CA PRO A 179 5.98 10.22 -9.80
C PRO A 179 6.04 8.91 -9.01
N PRO A 180 5.27 7.88 -9.40
CA PRO A 180 5.26 6.60 -8.69
C PRO A 180 6.63 5.91 -8.65
N GLY A 181 7.47 6.12 -9.68
CA GLY A 181 8.84 5.59 -9.75
C GLY A 181 9.85 6.25 -8.80
N GLY A 182 9.48 7.35 -8.14
CA GLY A 182 10.29 7.98 -7.08
C GLY A 182 11.18 9.12 -7.56
N GLU A 183 12.25 9.40 -6.79
CA GLU A 183 13.05 10.63 -6.97
C GLU A 183 13.90 10.65 -8.24
N GLU A 184 14.39 9.49 -8.70
CA GLU A 184 15.18 9.39 -9.93
C GLU A 184 14.34 9.81 -11.15
N ASP A 185 13.11 9.30 -11.22
CA ASP A 185 12.14 9.71 -12.23
C ASP A 185 11.73 11.17 -12.07
N ALA A 186 11.59 11.66 -10.82
CA ALA A 186 11.33 13.07 -10.56
C ALA A 186 12.44 13.99 -11.07
N ALA A 187 13.71 13.58 -10.99
CA ALA A 187 14.88 14.40 -11.31
C ALA A 187 14.92 14.83 -12.78
N VAL A 188 14.30 14.07 -13.68
CA VAL A 188 14.27 14.36 -15.12
C VAL A 188 13.02 15.15 -15.55
N LEU A 189 12.03 15.32 -14.67
CA LEU A 189 10.81 16.07 -14.99
C LEU A 189 11.08 17.58 -15.07
N SER A 190 10.58 18.24 -16.10
CA SER A 190 10.46 19.70 -16.14
C SER A 190 9.02 20.11 -15.92
N ALA A 191 8.81 21.31 -15.37
CA ALA A 191 7.49 21.83 -15.13
C ALA A 191 7.46 23.37 -15.29
N GLU A 192 6.27 23.86 -15.55
CA GLU A 192 5.97 25.28 -15.65
C GLU A 192 4.89 25.65 -14.63
N LEU A 193 5.03 26.83 -14.04
CA LEU A 193 4.01 27.44 -13.20
C LEU A 193 3.19 28.42 -14.03
N VAL A 194 1.89 28.23 -14.09
CA VAL A 194 0.94 29.17 -14.68
C VAL A 194 0.29 29.97 -13.54
N ALA A 195 0.49 31.28 -13.53
CA ALA A 195 -0.03 32.22 -12.54
C ALA A 195 -0.82 33.33 -13.24
N GLY A 196 -2.14 33.17 -13.32
CA GLY A 196 -2.98 33.99 -14.20
C GLY A 196 -2.61 33.78 -15.67
N ASP A 197 -2.34 34.85 -16.41
CA ASP A 197 -1.92 34.79 -17.82
C ASP A 197 -0.40 34.57 -18.00
N ARG A 198 0.36 34.48 -16.91
CA ARG A 198 1.82 34.32 -16.95
C ARG A 198 2.20 32.85 -16.82
N THR A 199 3.00 32.36 -17.75
CA THR A 199 3.71 31.09 -17.64
C THR A 199 5.16 31.34 -17.26
N LEU A 200 5.62 30.69 -16.20
CA LEU A 200 6.97 30.84 -15.66
C LEU A 200 7.67 29.47 -15.67
N PRO A 201 8.90 29.36 -16.19
CA PRO A 201 9.68 28.15 -16.04
C PRO A 201 9.99 27.93 -14.55
N LEU A 202 9.93 26.68 -14.09
CA LEU A 202 10.38 26.34 -12.75
C LEU A 202 11.83 25.82 -12.79
N GLU A 203 12.69 26.46 -12.02
CA GLU A 203 14.10 26.08 -11.87
C GLU A 203 14.25 24.85 -10.98
N MET A 204 15.17 23.95 -11.31
CA MET A 204 15.46 22.79 -10.49
C MET A 204 16.22 23.18 -9.22
N CYS A 205 15.69 22.78 -8.05
CA CYS A 205 16.29 23.04 -6.73
C CYS A 205 16.62 21.75 -5.95
N GLY A 206 16.49 20.60 -6.61
CA GLY A 206 16.69 19.25 -6.05
C GLY A 206 15.95 18.22 -6.90
N PRO A 207 16.14 16.91 -6.66
CA PRO A 207 15.54 15.84 -7.47
C PRO A 207 14.03 16.01 -7.64
N THR A 208 13.32 16.17 -6.51
CA THR A 208 11.86 16.38 -6.45
C THR A 208 11.46 17.86 -6.42
N CYS A 209 12.41 18.79 -6.47
CA CYS A 209 12.17 20.21 -6.18
C CYS A 209 12.25 21.07 -7.44
N ARG A 210 11.22 21.88 -7.66
CA ARG A 210 11.15 22.93 -8.67
C ARG A 210 10.79 24.27 -7.99
N ARG A 211 11.31 25.40 -8.48
CA ARG A 211 11.12 26.72 -7.84
C ARG A 211 10.93 27.83 -8.86
N ALA A 212 10.06 28.78 -8.53
CA ALA A 212 10.03 30.11 -9.15
C ALA A 212 9.76 31.18 -8.08
N THR A 213 9.99 32.45 -8.42
CA THR A 213 9.69 33.58 -7.52
C THR A 213 8.72 34.56 -8.20
N PRO A 214 7.45 34.17 -8.43
CA PRO A 214 6.44 35.04 -9.02
C PRO A 214 6.03 36.18 -8.08
N THR A 215 5.25 37.12 -8.62
CA THR A 215 4.41 38.02 -7.82
C THR A 215 3.02 37.39 -7.72
N ILE A 216 2.59 37.08 -6.50
CA ILE A 216 1.31 36.44 -6.19
C ILE A 216 0.27 37.47 -5.80
N GLU A 217 -0.94 37.25 -6.30
CA GLU A 217 -2.14 38.05 -6.03
C GLU A 217 -3.14 37.26 -5.18
N ASP A 218 -4.01 37.97 -4.46
CA ASP A 218 -5.08 37.36 -3.65
C ASP A 218 -6.09 36.63 -4.54
N GLY A 219 -6.59 35.48 -4.07
CA GLY A 219 -7.60 34.70 -4.81
C GLY A 219 -7.11 34.10 -6.13
N GLN A 220 -5.81 34.23 -6.46
CA GLN A 220 -5.26 33.77 -7.71
C GLN A 220 -5.30 32.23 -7.81
N VAL A 221 -5.55 31.71 -9.02
CA VAL A 221 -5.38 30.28 -9.31
C VAL A 221 -3.99 30.05 -9.88
N LEU A 222 -3.24 29.15 -9.25
CA LEU A 222 -1.96 28.64 -9.75
C LEU A 222 -2.17 27.28 -10.40
N GLN A 223 -1.46 27.03 -11.50
CA GLN A 223 -1.44 25.72 -12.14
C GLN A 223 -0.01 25.25 -12.34
N VAL A 224 0.22 23.96 -12.18
CA VAL A 224 1.51 23.32 -12.47
C VAL A 224 1.32 22.40 -13.66
N ARG A 225 2.05 22.68 -14.74
CA ARG A 225 2.11 21.82 -15.94
C ARG A 225 3.40 21.04 -15.90
N VAL A 226 3.33 19.71 -15.94
CA VAL A 226 4.52 18.85 -16.02
C VAL A 226 4.74 18.45 -17.48
N ALA A 227 5.95 18.65 -17.98
CA ALA A 227 6.26 18.33 -19.38
C ALA A 227 6.17 16.82 -19.62
N GLY A 228 5.53 16.44 -20.74
CA GLY A 228 5.33 15.04 -21.10
C GLY A 228 4.16 14.34 -20.41
N VAL A 229 3.43 15.03 -19.52
CA VAL A 229 2.17 14.55 -18.94
C VAL A 229 1.02 15.21 -19.71
N GLU A 230 0.17 14.39 -20.34
CA GLU A 230 -0.94 14.88 -21.18
C GLU A 230 -2.19 15.25 -20.38
N ASP A 231 -2.27 14.84 -19.11
CA ASP A 231 -3.36 15.14 -18.20
C ASP A 231 -3.54 16.64 -17.93
N ALA A 232 -4.71 16.98 -17.37
CA ALA A 232 -4.98 18.33 -16.92
C ALA A 232 -3.94 18.76 -15.86
N PRO A 233 -3.46 20.02 -15.89
CA PRO A 233 -2.52 20.49 -14.90
C PRO A 233 -3.08 20.45 -13.49
N ALA A 234 -2.20 20.23 -12.51
CA ALA A 234 -2.54 20.38 -11.11
C ALA A 234 -2.96 21.84 -10.84
N ARG A 235 -4.14 22.05 -10.27
CA ARG A 235 -4.75 23.37 -10.05
C ARG A 235 -4.89 23.68 -8.57
N PHE A 236 -4.49 24.88 -8.18
CA PHE A 236 -4.47 25.34 -6.80
C PHE A 236 -5.12 26.73 -6.71
N ALA A 237 -6.31 26.81 -6.11
CA ALA A 237 -6.94 28.09 -5.82
C ALA A 237 -6.38 28.64 -4.51
N LEU A 238 -5.77 29.82 -4.55
CA LEU A 238 -5.28 30.48 -3.34
C LEU A 238 -6.45 31.14 -2.60
N PRO A 239 -6.47 31.09 -1.25
CA PRO A 239 -7.39 31.91 -0.47
C PRO A 239 -6.96 33.39 -0.51
N ASP A 240 -7.71 34.26 0.16
CA ASP A 240 -7.21 35.58 0.53
C ASP A 240 -5.92 35.43 1.36
N LEU A 241 -4.88 36.20 1.05
CA LEU A 241 -3.58 36.07 1.70
C LEU A 241 -3.33 37.22 2.70
N PRO A 242 -2.72 36.95 3.87
CA PRO A 242 -2.30 35.63 4.35
C PRO A 242 -3.49 34.73 4.71
N ALA A 243 -3.37 33.45 4.39
CA ALA A 243 -4.36 32.45 4.77
C ALA A 243 -4.52 32.43 6.31
N PRO A 244 -5.75 32.34 6.85
CA PRO A 244 -5.95 32.21 8.28
C PRO A 244 -5.31 30.92 8.84
N ASP A 245 -4.84 30.97 10.08
CA ASP A 245 -4.27 29.79 10.76
C ASP A 245 -5.33 28.70 10.94
N GLY A 246 -5.02 27.51 10.44
CA GLY A 246 -5.90 26.33 10.50
C GLY A 246 -5.73 25.50 11.78
N GLN A 247 -4.72 25.75 12.62
CA GLN A 247 -4.44 24.93 13.81
C GLN A 247 -5.67 24.75 14.72
N PRO A 248 -6.44 25.80 15.07
CA PRO A 248 -7.59 25.64 15.96
C PRO A 248 -8.70 24.75 15.37
N LEU A 249 -8.85 24.75 14.04
CA LEU A 249 -9.79 23.88 13.35
C LEU A 249 -9.33 22.43 13.36
N VAL A 250 -8.03 22.19 13.18
CA VAL A 250 -7.42 20.85 13.26
C VAL A 250 -7.50 20.28 14.67
N ASP A 251 -7.29 21.09 15.70
CA ASP A 251 -7.45 20.64 17.09
C ASP A 251 -8.91 20.25 17.38
N ARG A 252 -9.87 21.05 16.90
CA ARG A 252 -11.31 20.77 17.05
C ARG A 252 -11.71 19.50 16.33
N LEU A 253 -11.30 19.33 15.07
CA LEU A 253 -11.67 18.14 14.30
C LEU A 253 -11.09 16.88 14.92
N ASN A 254 -9.84 16.90 15.39
CA ASN A 254 -9.24 15.73 16.04
C ASN A 254 -10.01 15.34 17.30
N GLN A 255 -10.38 16.33 18.13
CA GLN A 255 -11.18 16.08 19.34
C GLN A 255 -12.58 15.55 19.03
N ARG A 256 -13.23 16.05 17.97
CA ARG A 256 -14.57 15.63 17.58
C ARG A 256 -14.56 14.24 16.95
N MET A 257 -13.69 14.03 15.96
CA MET A 257 -13.57 12.78 15.20
C MET A 257 -13.18 11.60 16.11
N ALA A 258 -12.36 11.82 17.14
CA ALA A 258 -12.00 10.80 18.12
C ALA A 258 -13.20 10.27 18.97
N ARG A 259 -14.34 10.97 18.96
CA ARG A 259 -15.56 10.59 19.71
C ARG A 259 -16.64 9.97 18.82
N VAL A 260 -16.38 9.85 17.52
CA VAL A 260 -17.31 9.23 16.58
C VAL A 260 -17.17 7.71 16.71
N ASN A 261 -18.28 7.05 17.07
CA ASN A 261 -18.31 5.59 17.20
C ASN A 261 -18.78 4.88 15.93
N THR A 262 -19.61 5.55 15.12
CA THR A 262 -20.16 4.98 13.88
C THR A 262 -20.16 6.02 12.78
N PHE A 263 -19.81 5.59 11.56
CA PHE A 263 -19.88 6.41 10.35
C PHE A 263 -19.76 5.53 9.11
N ARG A 264 -20.04 6.12 7.95
CA ARG A 264 -19.77 5.55 6.64
C ARG A 264 -18.79 6.42 5.88
N TYR A 265 -18.03 5.81 4.97
CA TYR A 265 -17.33 6.59 3.96
C TYR A 265 -17.26 5.88 2.61
N ASP A 266 -17.28 6.69 1.56
CA ASP A 266 -16.89 6.27 0.21
C ASP A 266 -15.46 6.71 -0.04
N GLU A 267 -14.68 5.86 -0.72
CA GLU A 267 -13.29 6.12 -1.06
C GLU A 267 -13.07 5.92 -2.56
N VAL A 268 -12.32 6.85 -3.14
CA VAL A 268 -11.72 6.74 -4.47
C VAL A 268 -10.22 6.74 -4.31
N LEU A 269 -9.57 5.68 -4.79
CA LEU A 269 -8.12 5.52 -4.72
C LEU A 269 -7.52 5.45 -6.14
N GLY A 270 -6.75 6.49 -6.47
CA GLY A 270 -5.91 6.58 -7.66
C GLY A 270 -4.41 6.43 -7.34
N PRO A 271 -3.53 6.55 -8.35
CA PRO A 271 -3.78 6.93 -9.75
C PRO A 271 -4.05 5.75 -10.70
N ALA A 272 -4.48 4.59 -10.18
CA ALA A 272 -4.87 3.48 -11.06
C ALA A 272 -5.96 3.92 -12.06
N ASP A 273 -5.94 3.38 -13.28
CA ASP A 273 -6.95 3.62 -14.30
C ASP A 273 -7.65 2.31 -14.73
N PRO A 274 -8.96 2.16 -14.50
CA PRO A 274 -9.82 3.06 -13.72
C PRO A 274 -9.43 3.06 -12.23
N PRO A 275 -9.78 4.13 -11.46
CA PRO A 275 -9.46 4.20 -10.05
C PRO A 275 -10.22 3.14 -9.25
N LEU A 276 -9.64 2.72 -8.13
CA LEU A 276 -10.31 1.83 -7.18
C LEU A 276 -11.43 2.61 -6.49
N ARG A 277 -12.62 2.03 -6.39
CA ARG A 277 -13.74 2.61 -5.64
C ARG A 277 -14.14 1.66 -4.54
N SER A 278 -14.31 2.19 -3.34
CA SER A 278 -14.67 1.41 -2.16
C SER A 278 -15.68 2.15 -1.31
N THR A 279 -16.43 1.39 -0.51
CA THR A 279 -17.33 1.91 0.53
C THR A 279 -16.99 1.21 1.83
N ALA A 280 -17.16 1.89 2.94
CA ALA A 280 -16.93 1.32 4.26
C ALA A 280 -17.95 1.78 5.28
N GLU A 281 -18.31 0.85 6.17
CA GLU A 281 -19.05 1.12 7.39
C GLU A 281 -18.14 0.84 8.60
N ILE A 282 -18.17 1.73 9.58
CA ILE A 282 -17.32 1.66 10.77
C ILE A 282 -18.19 1.59 12.02
N VAL A 283 -17.86 0.65 12.91
CA VAL A 283 -18.40 0.57 14.27
C VAL A 283 -17.24 0.35 15.25
N ALA A 284 -16.93 1.39 16.02
CA ALA A 284 -15.93 1.37 17.08
C ALA A 284 -16.29 0.34 18.17
N PRO A 285 -15.30 -0.32 18.80
CA PRO A 285 -13.87 -0.10 18.63
C PRO A 285 -13.19 -0.97 17.57
N ASP A 286 -13.88 -1.96 17.01
CA ASP A 286 -13.23 -3.10 16.37
C ASP A 286 -13.98 -3.70 15.18
N ARG A 287 -14.86 -2.94 14.52
CA ARG A 287 -15.64 -3.45 13.38
C ARG A 287 -15.58 -2.53 12.17
N ILE A 288 -15.30 -3.13 11.02
CA ILE A 288 -15.34 -2.49 9.71
C ILE A 288 -15.92 -3.47 8.69
N ASP A 289 -16.86 -3.01 7.87
CA ASP A 289 -17.27 -3.69 6.65
C ASP A 289 -16.83 -2.79 5.50
N PHE A 290 -15.89 -3.28 4.67
CA PHE A 290 -15.44 -2.54 3.50
C PHE A 290 -15.66 -3.37 2.23
N THR A 291 -16.13 -2.69 1.18
CA THR A 291 -16.35 -3.30 -0.13
C THR A 291 -15.60 -2.52 -1.18
N ILE A 292 -14.75 -3.19 -1.96
CA ILE A 292 -14.13 -2.66 -3.16
C ILE A 292 -15.07 -2.92 -4.33
N LEU A 293 -15.85 -1.91 -4.69
CA LEU A 293 -16.87 -1.97 -5.73
C LEU A 293 -16.29 -2.37 -7.10
N THR A 294 -15.13 -1.85 -7.46
CA THR A 294 -14.52 -2.12 -8.77
C THR A 294 -13.97 -3.53 -8.92
N LEU A 295 -13.75 -4.25 -7.81
CA LEU A 295 -13.29 -5.64 -7.81
C LEU A 295 -14.37 -6.60 -7.33
N ASP A 296 -15.56 -6.10 -6.99
CA ASP A 296 -16.63 -6.86 -6.33
C ASP A 296 -16.11 -7.68 -5.14
N ARG A 297 -15.26 -7.06 -4.31
CA ARG A 297 -14.61 -7.73 -3.17
C ARG A 297 -15.08 -7.12 -1.87
N GLN A 298 -15.64 -7.93 -1.00
CA GLN A 298 -16.07 -7.53 0.34
C GLN A 298 -15.12 -8.08 1.40
N THR A 299 -14.89 -7.29 2.44
CA THR A 299 -14.16 -7.72 3.63
C THR A 299 -14.79 -7.13 4.89
N ILE A 300 -15.24 -8.01 5.76
CA ILE A 300 -15.71 -7.66 7.10
C ILE A 300 -14.61 -8.00 8.10
N ARG A 301 -14.23 -7.06 8.96
CA ARG A 301 -13.34 -7.31 10.10
C ARG A 301 -14.08 -7.07 11.40
N ILE A 302 -13.96 -8.03 12.32
CA ILE A 302 -14.51 -7.95 13.68
C ILE A 302 -13.41 -8.45 14.62
N GLY A 303 -12.80 -7.54 15.38
CA GLY A 303 -11.64 -7.85 16.22
C GLY A 303 -10.47 -8.39 15.37
N ASP A 304 -10.02 -9.62 15.65
CA ASP A 304 -8.93 -10.32 14.96
C ASP A 304 -9.37 -11.17 13.76
N LEU A 305 -10.68 -11.19 13.45
CA LEU A 305 -11.25 -12.02 12.38
C LEU A 305 -11.49 -11.20 11.10
N PHE A 306 -11.17 -11.83 9.96
CA PHE A 306 -11.33 -11.30 8.62
C PHE A 306 -12.24 -12.25 7.84
N TYR A 307 -13.38 -11.76 7.40
CA TYR A 307 -14.28 -12.46 6.50
C TYR A 307 -14.12 -11.82 5.12
N ARG A 308 -13.64 -12.56 4.13
CA ARG A 308 -13.45 -12.04 2.77
C ARG A 308 -14.27 -12.83 1.77
N ARG A 309 -14.72 -12.16 0.73
CA ARG A 309 -15.47 -12.76 -0.36
C ARG A 309 -15.27 -11.96 -1.64
N ASP A 310 -15.11 -12.67 -2.74
CA ASP A 310 -15.15 -12.12 -4.09
C ASP A 310 -16.52 -12.48 -4.71
N GLY A 311 -17.30 -11.46 -5.07
CA GLY A 311 -18.68 -11.57 -5.56
C GLY A 311 -19.57 -12.47 -4.69
N ASP A 312 -20.12 -13.52 -5.30
CA ASP A 312 -21.01 -14.49 -4.65
C ASP A 312 -20.29 -15.74 -4.10
N GLU A 313 -18.95 -15.73 -4.06
CA GLU A 313 -18.19 -16.88 -3.53
C GLU A 313 -18.47 -17.13 -2.03
N PRO A 314 -18.18 -18.32 -1.50
CA PRO A 314 -18.23 -18.53 -0.06
C PRO A 314 -17.27 -17.61 0.70
N TRP A 315 -17.64 -17.24 1.92
CA TRP A 315 -16.76 -16.48 2.80
C TRP A 315 -15.50 -17.26 3.16
N ASP A 316 -14.35 -16.68 2.89
CA ASP A 316 -13.07 -17.09 3.45
C ASP A 316 -12.85 -16.41 4.80
N ILE A 317 -12.39 -17.18 5.80
CA ILE A 317 -12.26 -16.71 7.18
C ILE A 317 -10.82 -16.88 7.62
N GLU A 318 -10.19 -15.75 7.93
CA GLU A 318 -8.81 -15.71 8.41
C GLU A 318 -8.70 -14.97 9.75
N LYS A 319 -7.63 -15.29 10.48
CA LYS A 319 -7.18 -14.48 11.61
C LYS A 319 -6.06 -13.56 11.19
N GLY A 320 -6.08 -12.34 11.70
CA GLY A 320 -5.00 -11.37 11.53
C GLY A 320 -4.88 -10.44 12.74
N PRO A 321 -4.08 -9.37 12.62
CA PRO A 321 -4.01 -8.35 13.66
C PRO A 321 -5.40 -7.75 13.93
N PRO A 322 -5.72 -7.41 15.20
CA PRO A 322 -6.98 -6.78 15.53
C PRO A 322 -7.12 -5.46 14.78
N VAL A 323 -8.35 -5.16 14.34
CA VAL A 323 -8.68 -3.83 13.83
C VAL A 323 -8.98 -2.89 14.99
N GLU A 324 -8.43 -1.69 14.93
CA GLU A 324 -8.73 -0.60 15.88
C GLU A 324 -9.37 0.53 15.08
N VAL A 325 -10.62 0.86 15.40
CA VAL A 325 -11.41 1.93 14.79
C VAL A 325 -12.11 2.75 15.87
N PRO A 326 -12.42 4.04 15.66
CA PRO A 326 -12.26 4.78 14.42
C PRO A 326 -10.77 5.06 14.11
N SER A 327 -10.43 5.03 12.83
CA SER A 327 -9.14 5.48 12.31
C SER A 327 -9.41 6.26 11.03
N TYR A 328 -8.68 7.35 10.81
CA TYR A 328 -8.86 8.23 9.68
C TYR A 328 -7.57 8.36 8.87
N ILE A 329 -7.70 8.60 7.56
CA ILE A 329 -6.53 8.71 6.67
C ILE A 329 -5.56 9.83 7.06
N TRP A 330 -6.01 10.78 7.90
CA TRP A 330 -5.21 11.90 8.39
C TRP A 330 -4.70 11.72 9.83
N ASP A 331 -4.79 10.54 10.47
CA ASP A 331 -4.40 10.33 11.87
C ASP A 331 -2.87 10.29 12.12
N TYR A 332 -2.21 11.41 11.83
CA TYR A 332 -0.79 11.66 12.07
C TYR A 332 -0.59 12.80 13.08
N PRO A 333 0.27 12.67 14.10
CA PRO A 333 0.44 13.71 15.13
C PRO A 333 1.22 14.94 14.64
N ASP A 334 2.18 14.76 13.73
CA ASP A 334 3.17 15.79 13.38
C ASP A 334 2.78 16.62 12.14
N LYS A 335 1.56 17.15 12.12
CA LYS A 335 1.09 18.02 11.04
C LYS A 335 1.73 19.41 11.13
N VAL A 336 2.01 20.01 9.97
CA VAL A 336 2.47 21.41 9.85
C VAL A 336 1.73 22.14 8.72
N ALA A 337 2.03 23.43 8.55
CA ALA A 337 1.48 24.29 7.51
C ALA A 337 -0.07 24.40 7.53
N HIS A 338 -0.66 24.42 8.72
CA HIS A 338 -2.11 24.53 8.94
C HIS A 338 -2.64 25.85 8.38
N SER A 339 -3.38 25.78 7.28
CA SER A 339 -3.95 26.98 6.64
C SER A 339 -5.41 26.73 6.29
N ILE A 340 -6.30 27.68 6.61
CA ILE A 340 -7.65 27.72 6.07
C ILE A 340 -7.55 28.20 4.62
N VAL A 341 -7.96 27.34 3.69
CA VAL A 341 -7.78 27.56 2.25
C VAL A 341 -9.08 27.81 1.49
N GLY A 342 -10.23 27.76 2.18
CA GLY A 342 -11.51 28.08 1.57
C GLY A 342 -12.70 27.61 2.38
N THR A 343 -13.87 27.73 1.76
CA THR A 343 -15.13 27.17 2.25
C THR A 343 -15.84 26.49 1.10
N ASP A 344 -16.66 25.50 1.40
CA ASP A 344 -17.46 24.77 0.42
C ASP A 344 -18.65 24.10 1.13
N ARG A 345 -19.56 23.50 0.36
CA ARG A 345 -20.73 22.84 0.89
C ARG A 345 -20.75 21.37 0.47
N VAL A 346 -20.62 20.48 1.46
CA VAL A 346 -20.61 19.02 1.26
C VAL A 346 -21.96 18.48 1.72
N ASP A 347 -22.71 17.85 0.81
CA ASP A 347 -24.05 17.32 1.08
C ASP A 347 -25.02 18.32 1.74
N GLY A 348 -24.91 19.59 1.36
CA GLY A 348 -25.74 20.65 1.91
C GLY A 348 -25.28 21.20 3.26
N VAL A 349 -24.18 20.69 3.82
CA VAL A 349 -23.55 21.17 5.05
C VAL A 349 -22.41 22.12 4.70
N ASP A 350 -22.41 23.31 5.29
CA ASP A 350 -21.32 24.27 5.11
C ASP A 350 -20.06 23.77 5.81
N THR A 351 -18.91 23.92 5.14
CA THR A 351 -17.62 23.42 5.62
C THR A 351 -16.52 24.44 5.40
N THR A 352 -15.58 24.46 6.34
CA THR A 352 -14.30 25.16 6.23
C THR A 352 -13.23 24.18 5.76
N ILE A 353 -12.43 24.59 4.78
CA ILE A 353 -11.38 23.74 4.19
C ILE A 353 -10.05 24.07 4.84
N VAL A 354 -9.40 23.07 5.41
CA VAL A 354 -8.04 23.20 5.96
C VAL A 354 -7.05 22.35 5.15
N SER A 355 -5.90 22.95 4.82
CA SER A 355 -4.76 22.27 4.22
C SER A 355 -3.70 22.02 5.29
N VAL A 356 -3.12 20.82 5.29
CA VAL A 356 -2.07 20.40 6.22
C VAL A 356 -1.05 19.49 5.52
N PHE A 357 0.16 19.46 6.05
CA PHE A 357 1.25 18.63 5.54
C PHE A 357 1.80 17.72 6.63
N VAL A 358 2.20 16.50 6.23
CA VAL A 358 2.91 15.53 7.07
C VAL A 358 4.14 15.03 6.32
N ASP A 359 5.29 15.08 6.98
CA ASP A 359 6.49 14.37 6.55
C ASP A 359 6.51 13.00 7.23
N HIS A 360 6.22 11.94 6.47
CA HIS A 360 6.10 10.59 7.00
C HIS A 360 7.19 9.69 6.39
N ALA A 361 7.54 8.61 7.08
CA ALA A 361 8.56 7.65 6.61
C ALA A 361 8.25 7.08 5.20
N SER A 362 6.97 6.95 4.83
CA SER A 362 6.56 6.51 3.49
C SER A 362 6.68 7.58 2.41
N GLY A 363 6.95 8.82 2.79
CA GLY A 363 7.05 9.99 1.93
C GLY A 363 6.18 11.17 2.40
N PRO A 364 6.28 12.31 1.70
CA PRO A 364 5.51 13.50 1.99
C PRO A 364 4.02 13.29 1.68
N ILE A 365 3.15 13.82 2.54
CA ILE A 365 1.69 13.67 2.42
C ILE A 365 1.03 15.03 2.61
N TRP A 366 0.19 15.40 1.65
CA TRP A 366 -0.67 16.57 1.75
C TRP A 366 -2.10 16.13 2.01
N TYR A 367 -2.78 16.83 2.90
CA TYR A 367 -4.19 16.66 3.13
C TYR A 367 -4.97 17.94 2.89
N ARG A 368 -6.18 17.78 2.38
CA ARG A 368 -7.21 18.82 2.39
C ARG A 368 -8.45 18.25 3.06
N LEU A 369 -8.93 18.90 4.12
CA LEU A 369 -10.03 18.41 4.95
C LEU A 369 -11.16 19.44 4.96
N TRP A 370 -12.39 19.00 4.66
CA TRP A 370 -13.60 19.81 4.72
C TRP A 370 -14.27 19.54 6.05
N VAL A 371 -14.21 20.51 6.95
CA VAL A 371 -14.64 20.39 8.34
C VAL A 371 -15.89 21.22 8.55
N ASP A 372 -16.95 20.62 9.07
CA ASP A 372 -18.16 21.36 9.44
C ASP A 372 -17.99 22.11 10.77
N ASP A 373 -19.00 22.91 11.14
CA ASP A 373 -18.99 23.72 12.36
C ASP A 373 -18.88 22.89 13.66
N ASP A 374 -19.35 21.63 13.62
CA ASP A 374 -19.30 20.67 14.73
C ASP A 374 -17.91 20.01 14.85
N GLY A 375 -17.03 20.19 13.88
CA GLY A 375 -15.70 19.58 13.80
C GLY A 375 -15.69 18.20 13.14
N LEU A 376 -16.74 17.80 12.44
CA LEU A 376 -16.75 16.55 11.67
C LEU A 376 -16.14 16.79 10.28
N VAL A 377 -15.23 15.90 9.87
CA VAL A 377 -14.66 15.93 8.53
C VAL A 377 -15.64 15.26 7.56
N ARG A 378 -16.24 16.04 6.65
CA ARG A 378 -17.21 15.56 5.66
C ARG A 378 -16.55 15.05 4.38
N ARG A 379 -15.41 15.61 4.03
CA ARG A 379 -14.58 15.18 2.89
C ARG A 379 -13.11 15.30 3.26
N ALA A 380 -12.30 14.37 2.76
CA ALA A 380 -10.85 14.44 2.87
C ALA A 380 -10.20 14.05 1.56
N GLU A 381 -9.17 14.80 1.16
CA GLU A 381 -8.26 14.43 0.07
C GLU A 381 -6.89 14.19 0.67
N MET A 382 -6.24 13.10 0.30
CA MET A 382 -4.84 12.79 0.58
C MET A 382 -4.09 12.67 -0.73
N ARG A 383 -2.95 13.35 -0.83
CA ARG A 383 -2.02 13.22 -1.95
C ARG A 383 -0.66 12.80 -1.45
N THR A 384 -0.22 11.62 -1.88
CA THR A 384 1.15 11.12 -1.69
C THR A 384 1.57 10.24 -2.87
N ARG A 385 2.85 9.85 -2.93
CA ARG A 385 3.43 9.12 -4.06
C ARG A 385 2.64 7.85 -4.39
N GLY A 386 2.05 7.81 -5.59
CA GLY A 386 1.32 6.64 -6.09
C GLY A 386 0.06 6.28 -5.30
N HIS A 387 -0.45 7.19 -4.46
CA HIS A 387 -1.61 6.94 -3.61
C HIS A 387 -2.41 8.25 -3.44
N PHE A 388 -3.44 8.41 -4.26
CA PHE A 388 -4.33 9.57 -4.24
C PHE A 388 -5.69 9.13 -3.72
N MET A 389 -6.00 9.47 -2.47
CA MET A 389 -7.25 9.05 -1.83
C MET A 389 -8.19 10.24 -1.67
N ASP A 390 -9.43 10.05 -2.10
CA ASP A 390 -10.54 10.96 -1.83
C ASP A 390 -11.59 10.23 -1.03
N HIS A 391 -11.89 10.74 0.17
CA HIS A 391 -12.89 10.17 1.05
C HIS A 391 -14.06 11.13 1.21
N HIS A 392 -15.26 10.58 1.23
CA HIS A 392 -16.49 11.29 1.58
C HIS A 392 -17.11 10.58 2.78
N TYR A 393 -17.35 11.30 3.88
CA TYR A 393 -17.81 10.73 5.15
C TYR A 393 -19.23 11.17 5.49
N ALA A 394 -20.05 10.21 5.92
CA ALA A 394 -21.46 10.42 6.22
C ALA A 394 -21.93 9.59 7.43
N ASP A 395 -23.19 9.80 7.81
CA ASP A 395 -23.90 8.99 8.81
C ASP A 395 -23.22 8.89 10.18
N PHE A 396 -22.54 9.97 10.60
CA PHE A 396 -21.91 10.05 11.92
C PHE A 396 -22.91 9.78 13.05
N GLY A 397 -22.63 8.77 13.87
CA GLY A 397 -23.46 8.38 15.01
C GLY A 397 -24.75 7.63 14.63
N ALA A 398 -24.95 7.29 13.36
CA ALA A 398 -26.09 6.47 12.95
C ALA A 398 -26.01 5.06 13.56
N PRO A 399 -27.15 4.38 13.82
CA PRO A 399 -27.16 3.01 14.28
C PRO A 399 -26.72 2.08 13.14
N ILE A 400 -25.45 1.66 13.18
CA ILE A 400 -24.85 0.70 12.24
C ILE A 400 -24.58 -0.59 13.02
N THR A 401 -24.82 -1.75 12.39
CA THR A 401 -24.50 -3.06 12.96
C THR A 401 -23.74 -3.88 11.93
N ILE A 402 -22.55 -4.35 12.31
CA ILE A 402 -21.69 -5.19 11.48
C ILE A 402 -21.58 -6.53 12.19
N ASP A 403 -22.26 -7.55 11.67
CA ASP A 403 -22.27 -8.91 12.24
C ASP A 403 -21.43 -9.87 11.41
N PRO A 404 -20.95 -10.99 12.00
CA PRO A 404 -20.36 -12.06 11.23
C PRO A 404 -21.35 -12.55 10.15
N PRO A 405 -20.87 -12.81 8.93
CA PRO A 405 -21.74 -13.33 7.89
C PRO A 405 -22.32 -14.68 8.28
N VAL A 406 -23.61 -14.88 8.01
CA VAL A 406 -24.27 -16.18 8.22
C VAL A 406 -23.71 -17.16 7.19
N PRO A 407 -23.16 -18.33 7.58
CA PRO A 407 -22.76 -19.35 6.63
C PRO A 407 -23.95 -19.68 5.73
N ALA A 408 -23.76 -19.70 4.42
CA ALA A 408 -24.80 -20.11 3.49
C ALA A 408 -25.36 -21.45 3.98
N ALA A 409 -26.66 -21.49 4.30
CA ALA A 409 -27.31 -22.73 4.68
C ALA A 409 -27.02 -23.72 3.56
N THR A 410 -26.27 -24.78 3.88
CA THR A 410 -26.11 -25.92 2.98
C THR A 410 -27.51 -26.29 2.52
N SER A 411 -27.76 -26.17 1.22
CA SER A 411 -29.05 -26.54 0.64
C SER A 411 -29.42 -27.90 1.22
N SER A 412 -30.56 -27.96 1.92
CA SER A 412 -31.04 -29.18 2.56
C SER A 412 -30.94 -30.36 1.58
N PRO A 413 -30.61 -31.58 2.06
CA PRO A 413 -30.41 -32.76 1.21
C PRO A 413 -31.59 -33.07 0.26
N GLU A 414 -32.79 -32.53 0.53
CA GLU A 414 -33.99 -32.73 -0.28
C GLU A 414 -33.90 -32.16 -1.71
N ARG A 415 -33.10 -31.12 -1.98
CA ARG A 415 -32.98 -30.61 -3.37
C ARG A 415 -31.96 -31.38 -4.24
N ALA A 416 -31.09 -32.19 -3.62
CA ALA A 416 -30.18 -33.06 -4.36
C ALA A 416 -30.90 -34.30 -4.90
N ALA A 417 -31.88 -34.83 -4.16
CA ALA A 417 -32.68 -35.98 -4.58
C ALA A 417 -33.57 -35.65 -5.80
N ASP A 418 -34.13 -34.44 -5.87
CA ASP A 418 -35.06 -34.05 -6.93
C ASP A 418 -34.36 -33.77 -8.28
N ARG A 419 -33.05 -33.46 -8.27
CA ARG A 419 -32.24 -33.37 -9.51
C ARG A 419 -31.80 -34.73 -10.04
N GLN A 420 -31.73 -35.76 -9.18
CA GLN A 420 -31.28 -37.10 -9.57
C GLN A 420 -32.44 -37.95 -10.13
N ALA A 421 -33.67 -37.71 -9.68
CA ALA A 421 -34.88 -38.37 -10.21
C ALA A 421 -35.34 -37.87 -11.58
N ARG A 422 -34.89 -36.69 -12.03
CA ARG A 422 -35.20 -36.16 -13.38
C ARG A 422 -34.19 -36.57 -14.47
N ARG A 423 -33.18 -37.37 -14.12
CA ARG A 423 -32.13 -37.85 -15.03
C ARG A 423 -32.09 -39.38 -15.19
N SER A 424 -33.07 -40.10 -14.65
CA SER A 424 -33.26 -41.54 -14.79
C SER A 424 -34.45 -41.88 -15.68
#